data_AF-A0A418CJP9-F1
#
_entry.id   AF-A0A418CJP9-F1
#
_cell.length_a   1.000
_cell.length_b   1.000
_cell.length_c   1.000
_cell.angle_alpha   90.00
_cell.angle_beta   90.00
_cell.angle_gamma   90.00
#
_symmetry.space_group_name_H-M   'P 1'
#
loop_
_entity.id
_entity.type
_entity.pdbx_description
1 polymer ?
#
loop_
_entity_poly.entity_id
_entity_poly.type
_entity_poly.pdbx_seq_one_letter_code
_entity_poly.pdbx_strand_id
1 'polypeptide(L)'
;MSFPSSSSSTDPTRTIVHVFRFLQLLCEGHVLKIQRVLLAQPLWHGQVNLVEATTTFLLEVHSRMTSPNLTILKQLFDTVTEFCQGPCLDAQECVANYKFISAVNELLVVVPPTTGNADAVARVRLLKGSVVIALLSLIEGRTDAIIHDRLVTELNFDTIKDNLVQVHAYFLAQYDGTYDGNSACSTDAYLTMGFNLHILMQHLKQHQPQLAQTVQPKVGRLGQEMADSDDLHKFFQDKCGRVEILWRRLDADDNSDDRTHDLVHMYFPVHPICFCLTERSKARLKATINTDGGGTSKLADFFSRMPTLLHEMEYHSQLLQRRLITRLAVHTTSLRKLSFVLALALNGVVLMTFRALDSDTDPVVDIRSYVLPAFPDDGDSEIHAVLRILGTCQVILCSILFVLYAVHTAPPLVMDRWYQRKKLQLLQHKRPLRAVVASHVAIENRFPTADTRHDHHK
;
A
#
# COMPACT_ATOMS: atom_id res chain seq x y z
N MET A 1 -24.24 21.56 -41.33
CA MET A 1 -23.29 21.62 -40.21
C MET A 1 -21.91 21.88 -40.79
N SER A 2 -21.45 23.12 -40.65
CA SER A 2 -20.12 23.56 -41.04
C SER A 2 -19.08 22.83 -40.20
N PHE A 3 -18.17 22.11 -40.84
CA PHE A 3 -16.96 21.64 -40.19
C PHE A 3 -16.13 22.86 -39.78
N PRO A 4 -15.75 23.01 -38.50
CA PRO A 4 -14.78 24.02 -38.14
C PRO A 4 -13.44 23.60 -38.73
N SER A 5 -12.97 24.39 -39.70
CA SER A 5 -11.59 24.42 -40.14
C SER A 5 -10.71 24.78 -38.94
N SER A 6 -10.19 23.76 -38.25
CA SER A 6 -9.16 23.96 -37.24
C SER A 6 -7.81 23.88 -37.94
N SER A 7 -7.26 25.04 -38.28
CA SER A 7 -5.82 25.22 -38.44
C SER A 7 -5.16 25.01 -37.07
N SER A 8 -5.01 23.76 -36.64
CA SER A 8 -4.10 23.41 -35.54
C SER A 8 -2.76 23.05 -36.16
N SER A 9 -1.75 23.90 -36.01
CA SER A 9 -0.36 23.47 -36.13
C SER A 9 -0.18 22.31 -35.14
N THR A 10 -0.17 21.08 -35.64
CA THR A 10 0.04 19.89 -34.82
C THR A 10 1.44 19.96 -34.23
N ASP A 11 1.53 20.23 -32.93
CA ASP A 11 2.80 20.14 -32.21
C ASP A 11 3.38 18.73 -32.45
N PRO A 12 4.55 18.61 -33.10
CA PRO A 12 5.14 17.32 -33.43
C PRO A 12 5.38 16.49 -32.16
N THR A 13 5.71 17.15 -31.05
CA THR A 13 5.90 16.51 -29.73
C THR A 13 4.63 15.81 -29.26
N ARG A 14 3.49 16.49 -29.37
CA ARG A 14 2.19 15.93 -28.98
C ARG A 14 1.79 14.75 -29.85
N THR A 15 2.08 14.82 -31.14
CA THR A 15 1.80 13.73 -32.09
C THR A 15 2.62 12.48 -31.74
N ILE A 16 3.92 12.66 -31.45
CA ILE A 16 4.82 11.58 -31.00
C ILE A 16 4.27 10.93 -29.73
N VAL A 17 3.92 11.73 -28.71
CA VAL A 17 3.37 11.21 -27.45
C VAL A 17 2.09 10.41 -27.68
N HIS A 18 1.18 10.88 -28.54
CA HIS A 18 -0.06 10.16 -28.85
C HIS A 18 0.18 8.82 -29.55
N VAL A 19 1.16 8.74 -30.46
CA VAL A 19 1.52 7.49 -31.14
C VAL A 19 2.02 6.46 -30.13
N PHE A 20 2.96 6.84 -29.27
CA PHE A 20 3.49 5.93 -28.26
C PHE A 20 2.47 5.59 -27.17
N ARG A 21 1.57 6.52 -26.83
CA ARG A 21 0.43 6.23 -25.96
C ARG A 21 -0.51 5.23 -26.59
N PHE A 22 -0.79 5.33 -27.90
CA PHE A 22 -1.59 4.33 -28.60
C PHE A 22 -0.94 2.94 -28.56
N LEU A 23 0.36 2.84 -28.86
CA LEU A 23 1.10 1.58 -28.77
C LEU A 23 1.10 1.01 -27.34
N GLN A 24 1.25 1.86 -26.34
CA GLN A 24 1.15 1.48 -24.93
C GLN A 24 -0.21 0.83 -24.62
N LEU A 25 -1.31 1.51 -25.01
CA LEU A 25 -2.68 1.04 -24.76
C LEU A 25 -3.02 -0.25 -25.51
N LEU A 26 -2.37 -0.56 -26.63
CA LEU A 26 -2.53 -1.84 -27.31
C LEU A 26 -1.99 -3.03 -26.49
N CYS A 27 -0.98 -2.78 -25.66
CA CYS A 27 -0.37 -3.79 -24.79
C CYS A 27 -0.91 -3.78 -23.36
N GLU A 28 -1.69 -2.75 -22.99
CA GLU A 28 -2.34 -2.68 -21.69
C GLU A 28 -3.25 -3.91 -21.49
N GLY A 29 -3.14 -4.54 -20.31
CA GLY A 29 -3.82 -5.80 -20.01
C GLY A 29 -3.05 -7.06 -20.43
N HIS A 30 -1.79 -6.92 -20.87
CA HIS A 30 -0.79 -7.99 -20.87
C HIS A 30 -1.14 -9.16 -21.81
N VAL A 31 -1.68 -8.82 -22.99
CA VAL A 31 -2.07 -9.79 -24.01
C VAL A 31 -0.84 -10.19 -24.84
N LEU A 32 -0.22 -11.32 -24.48
CA LEU A 32 1.01 -11.83 -25.10
C LEU A 32 0.95 -11.93 -26.64
N LYS A 33 -0.21 -12.28 -27.21
CA LYS A 33 -0.39 -12.37 -28.66
C LYS A 33 -0.18 -11.02 -29.36
N ILE A 34 -0.68 -9.92 -28.77
CA ILE A 34 -0.53 -8.57 -29.33
C ILE A 34 0.92 -8.11 -29.18
N GLN A 35 1.54 -8.34 -28.03
CA GLN A 35 2.95 -8.01 -27.79
C GLN A 35 3.87 -8.73 -28.82
N ARG A 36 3.63 -10.02 -29.07
CA ARG A 36 4.37 -10.77 -30.11
C ARG A 36 4.12 -10.26 -31.52
N VAL A 37 2.91 -9.81 -31.83
CA VAL A 37 2.62 -9.15 -33.12
C VAL A 37 3.37 -7.84 -33.27
N LEU A 38 3.68 -7.11 -32.19
CA LEU A 38 4.54 -5.90 -32.28
C LEU A 38 6.02 -6.23 -32.48
N LEU A 39 6.46 -7.43 -32.07
CA LEU A 39 7.83 -7.93 -32.30
C LEU A 39 8.03 -8.47 -33.73
N ALA A 40 7.10 -9.30 -34.20
CA ALA A 40 7.19 -9.92 -35.51
C ALA A 40 5.80 -10.20 -36.12
N GLN A 41 5.66 -9.94 -37.42
CA GLN A 41 4.42 -10.18 -38.17
C GLN A 41 4.65 -11.31 -39.19
N PRO A 42 4.57 -12.61 -38.78
CA PRO A 42 5.04 -13.74 -39.59
C PRO A 42 4.34 -13.89 -40.94
N LEU A 43 3.11 -13.38 -41.07
CA LEU A 43 2.30 -13.44 -42.29
C LEU A 43 2.61 -12.31 -43.29
N TRP A 44 3.51 -11.37 -42.98
CA TRP A 44 3.83 -10.22 -43.81
C TRP A 44 5.27 -10.25 -44.32
N HIS A 45 5.46 -10.00 -45.62
CA HIS A 45 6.77 -9.80 -46.22
C HIS A 45 7.28 -8.38 -45.90
N GLY A 46 8.20 -8.27 -44.95
CA GLY A 46 8.72 -6.99 -44.43
C GLY A 46 8.37 -6.78 -42.96
N GLN A 47 8.75 -7.75 -42.11
CA GLN A 47 8.51 -7.69 -40.67
C GLN A 47 9.17 -6.45 -40.07
N VAL A 48 8.44 -5.76 -39.20
CA VAL A 48 8.95 -4.59 -38.46
C VAL A 48 8.91 -4.92 -36.98
N ASN A 49 10.07 -4.91 -36.33
CA ASN A 49 10.17 -5.02 -34.89
C ASN A 49 9.92 -3.65 -34.26
N LEU A 50 8.68 -3.39 -33.85
CA LEU A 50 8.28 -2.12 -33.25
C LEU A 50 8.87 -1.93 -31.85
N VAL A 51 9.18 -3.01 -31.14
CA VAL A 51 9.84 -2.96 -29.83
C VAL A 51 11.28 -2.44 -29.99
N GLU A 52 12.03 -2.99 -30.94
CA GLU A 52 13.40 -2.56 -31.27
C GLU A 52 13.42 -1.13 -31.83
N ALA A 53 12.50 -0.79 -32.73
CA ALA A 53 12.38 0.56 -33.28
C ALA A 53 12.07 1.59 -32.19
N THR A 54 11.16 1.27 -31.27
CA THR A 54 10.82 2.12 -30.12
C THR A 54 12.02 2.31 -29.19
N THR A 55 12.74 1.22 -28.90
CA THR A 55 13.94 1.27 -28.05
C THR A 55 15.04 2.10 -28.69
N THR A 56 15.26 1.96 -29.99
CA THR A 56 16.23 2.76 -30.75
C THR A 56 15.86 4.23 -30.74
N PHE A 57 14.58 4.57 -30.97
CA PHE A 57 14.11 5.95 -30.90
C PHE A 57 14.25 6.55 -29.50
N LEU A 58 14.01 5.77 -28.44
CA LEU A 58 14.25 6.18 -27.05
C LEU A 58 15.71 6.59 -26.84
N LEU A 59 16.66 5.80 -27.32
CA LEU A 59 18.10 6.10 -27.21
C LEU A 59 18.48 7.39 -27.97
N GLU A 60 17.89 7.62 -29.14
CA GLU A 60 18.11 8.84 -29.91
C GLU A 60 17.56 10.08 -29.19
N VAL A 61 16.34 10.01 -28.65
CA VAL A 61 15.72 11.11 -27.89
C VAL A 61 16.51 11.38 -26.61
N HIS A 62 16.96 10.32 -25.93
CA HIS A 62 17.80 10.39 -24.73
C HIS A 62 19.09 11.18 -25.00
N SER A 63 19.79 10.89 -26.09
CA SER A 63 21.05 11.57 -26.45
C SER A 63 20.91 13.09 -26.65
N ARG A 64 19.67 13.59 -26.81
CA ARG A 64 19.36 15.01 -27.04
C ARG A 64 18.61 15.64 -25.87
N MET A 65 18.90 15.25 -24.63
CA MET A 65 18.15 15.67 -23.43
C MET A 65 17.83 17.18 -23.40
N THR A 66 16.54 17.51 -23.44
CA THR A 66 15.98 18.86 -23.21
C THR A 66 14.66 18.74 -22.43
N SER A 67 14.15 19.83 -21.82
CA SER A 67 12.89 19.79 -21.06
C SER A 67 11.66 19.24 -21.83
N PRO A 68 11.39 19.58 -23.11
CA PRO A 68 10.28 18.96 -23.84
C PRO A 68 10.50 17.46 -24.10
N ASN A 69 11.75 17.03 -24.23
CA ASN A 69 12.10 15.63 -24.45
C ASN A 69 11.83 14.76 -23.20
N LEU A 70 11.75 15.33 -21.99
CA LEU A 70 11.43 14.58 -20.77
C LEU A 70 10.03 13.94 -20.83
N THR A 71 9.04 14.64 -21.41
CA THR A 71 7.69 14.11 -21.56
C THR A 71 7.66 12.95 -22.57
N ILE A 72 8.39 13.10 -23.69
CA ILE A 72 8.53 12.04 -24.70
C ILE A 72 9.24 10.84 -24.10
N LEU A 73 10.37 11.05 -23.41
CA LEU A 73 11.12 9.98 -22.76
C LEU A 73 10.27 9.23 -21.75
N LYS A 74 9.53 9.94 -20.90
CA LYS A 74 8.63 9.30 -19.95
C LYS A 74 7.62 8.40 -20.67
N GLN A 75 6.96 8.92 -21.71
CA GLN A 75 6.00 8.15 -22.49
C GLN A 75 6.65 6.93 -23.16
N LEU A 76 7.88 7.05 -23.67
CA LEU A 76 8.62 5.95 -24.26
C LEU A 76 8.95 4.85 -23.24
N PHE A 77 9.41 5.21 -22.04
CA PHE A 77 9.62 4.25 -20.95
C PHE A 77 8.32 3.58 -20.51
N ASP A 78 7.21 4.32 -20.44
CA ASP A 78 5.89 3.74 -20.13
C ASP A 78 5.45 2.74 -21.23
N THR A 79 5.69 3.06 -22.51
CA THR A 79 5.39 2.16 -23.64
C THR A 79 6.27 0.92 -23.63
N VAL A 80 7.57 1.06 -23.43
CA VAL A 80 8.54 -0.06 -23.30
C VAL A 80 8.16 -0.96 -22.12
N THR A 81 7.69 -0.38 -21.03
CA THR A 81 7.21 -1.12 -19.86
C THR A 81 6.07 -2.06 -20.26
N GLU A 82 5.02 -1.58 -20.95
CA GLU A 82 3.89 -2.40 -21.38
C GLU A 82 4.26 -3.44 -22.45
N PHE A 83 5.31 -3.20 -23.24
CA PHE A 83 5.84 -4.23 -24.14
C PHE A 83 6.42 -5.43 -23.38
N CYS A 84 6.98 -5.20 -22.18
CA CYS A 84 7.67 -6.22 -21.39
C CYS A 84 6.80 -6.88 -20.32
N GLN A 85 5.89 -6.12 -19.67
CA GLN A 85 5.01 -6.62 -18.60
C GLN A 85 4.06 -7.72 -19.08
N GLY A 86 3.54 -8.54 -18.16
CA GLY A 86 2.71 -9.68 -18.57
C GLY A 86 3.56 -10.80 -19.17
N PRO A 87 4.64 -11.12 -18.46
CA PRO A 87 6.01 -11.26 -18.96
C PRO A 87 6.11 -11.71 -20.43
N CYS A 88 6.65 -10.83 -21.28
CA CYS A 88 6.98 -11.12 -22.67
C CYS A 88 8.50 -11.27 -22.84
N LEU A 89 9.01 -12.50 -22.75
CA LEU A 89 10.46 -12.80 -22.75
C LEU A 89 11.18 -12.24 -23.99
N ASP A 90 10.54 -12.36 -25.16
CA ASP A 90 11.06 -11.87 -26.44
C ASP A 90 11.25 -10.33 -26.43
N ALA A 91 10.30 -9.59 -25.85
CA ALA A 91 10.38 -8.14 -25.74
C ALA A 91 11.42 -7.71 -24.69
N GLN A 92 11.46 -8.41 -23.56
CA GLN A 92 12.45 -8.17 -22.51
C GLN A 92 13.87 -8.30 -23.05
N GLU A 93 14.17 -9.36 -23.82
CA GLU A 93 15.50 -9.56 -24.41
C GLU A 93 15.86 -8.52 -25.48
N CYS A 94 14.88 -8.13 -26.29
CA CYS A 94 15.05 -7.08 -27.29
C CYS A 94 15.43 -5.72 -26.62
N VAL A 95 14.78 -5.39 -25.51
CA VAL A 95 14.99 -4.12 -24.79
C VAL A 95 16.25 -4.16 -23.93
N ALA A 96 16.57 -5.27 -23.28
CA ALA A 96 17.65 -5.42 -22.29
C ALA A 96 19.06 -5.49 -22.89
N ASN A 97 19.40 -4.53 -23.76
CA ASN A 97 20.73 -4.38 -24.35
C ASN A 97 21.57 -3.32 -23.61
N TYR A 98 22.90 -3.38 -23.80
CA TYR A 98 23.85 -2.47 -23.15
C TYR A 98 23.55 -0.99 -23.36
N LYS A 99 23.09 -0.59 -24.56
CA LYS A 99 22.80 0.82 -24.85
C LYS A 99 21.60 1.31 -24.02
N PHE A 100 20.58 0.47 -23.86
CA PHE A 100 19.44 0.76 -23.00
C PHE A 100 19.86 0.91 -21.53
N ILE A 101 20.64 -0.04 -21.01
CA ILE A 101 21.09 0.01 -19.60
C ILE A 101 22.03 1.20 -19.35
N SER A 102 22.90 1.54 -20.32
CA SER A 102 23.73 2.76 -20.26
C SER A 102 22.89 4.03 -20.18
N ALA A 103 21.85 4.16 -21.02
CA ALA A 103 20.94 5.30 -20.97
C ALA A 103 20.18 5.38 -19.63
N VAL A 104 19.78 4.24 -19.08
CA VAL A 104 19.17 4.16 -17.75
C VAL A 104 20.11 4.68 -16.66
N ASN A 105 21.38 4.25 -16.67
CA ASN A 105 22.37 4.75 -15.70
C ASN A 105 22.52 6.27 -15.79
N GLU A 106 22.65 6.83 -17.00
CA GLU A 106 22.75 8.28 -17.21
C GLU A 106 21.50 9.02 -16.68
N LEU A 107 20.31 8.51 -16.96
CA LEU A 107 19.03 9.07 -16.47
C LEU A 107 18.89 9.02 -14.95
N LEU A 108 19.38 7.96 -14.30
CA LEU A 108 19.35 7.85 -12.84
C LEU A 108 20.33 8.83 -12.17
N VAL A 109 21.42 9.22 -12.84
CA VAL A 109 22.36 10.23 -12.33
C VAL A 109 21.76 11.64 -12.39
N VAL A 110 20.86 11.93 -13.33
CA VAL A 110 20.29 13.30 -13.53
C VAL A 110 19.72 13.86 -12.22
N VAL A 111 20.33 14.93 -11.73
CA VAL A 111 19.87 15.65 -10.53
C VAL A 111 18.81 16.68 -10.95
N PRO A 112 17.67 16.77 -10.24
CA PRO A 112 16.68 17.81 -10.49
C PRO A 112 17.30 19.21 -10.36
N PRO A 113 16.88 20.19 -11.18
CA PRO A 113 17.41 21.55 -11.08
C PRO A 113 17.14 22.15 -9.68
N THR A 114 18.17 22.73 -9.07
CA THR A 114 18.14 23.32 -7.72
C THR A 114 17.35 24.64 -7.65
N THR A 115 17.15 25.31 -8.79
CA THR A 115 16.49 26.61 -8.87
C THR A 115 14.97 26.46 -9.04
N GLY A 116 14.21 26.53 -7.94
CA GLY A 116 12.84 27.04 -7.82
C GLY A 116 11.71 26.49 -8.71
N ASN A 117 11.98 25.64 -9.70
CA ASN A 117 11.00 25.15 -10.67
C ASN A 117 10.48 23.79 -10.21
N ALA A 118 9.52 23.81 -9.29
CA ALA A 118 8.89 22.62 -8.72
C ALA A 118 8.39 21.65 -9.80
N ASP A 119 7.88 22.19 -10.92
CA ASP A 119 7.39 21.37 -12.05
C ASP A 119 8.53 20.63 -12.77
N ALA A 120 9.69 21.27 -12.93
CA ALA A 120 10.86 20.63 -13.52
C ALA A 120 11.37 19.49 -12.62
N VAL A 121 11.39 19.72 -11.31
CA VAL A 121 11.75 18.69 -10.32
C VAL A 121 10.76 17.51 -10.39
N ALA A 122 9.45 17.80 -10.41
CA ALA A 122 8.42 16.78 -10.52
C ALA A 122 8.55 15.95 -11.80
N ARG A 123 8.83 16.58 -12.96
CA ARG A 123 9.04 15.86 -14.23
C ARG A 123 10.22 14.92 -14.19
N VAL A 124 11.36 15.34 -13.64
CA VAL A 124 12.55 14.46 -13.49
C VAL A 124 12.24 13.28 -12.58
N ARG A 125 11.55 13.52 -11.45
CA ARG A 125 11.14 12.45 -10.51
C ARG A 125 10.20 11.44 -11.16
N LEU A 126 9.21 11.91 -11.93
CA LEU A 126 8.29 11.05 -12.68
C LEU A 126 9.01 10.22 -13.75
N LEU A 127 9.94 10.83 -14.50
CA LEU A 127 10.76 10.12 -15.48
C LEU A 127 11.58 9.02 -14.81
N LYS A 128 12.28 9.34 -13.72
CA LYS A 128 13.02 8.34 -12.93
C LYS A 128 12.11 7.20 -12.46
N GLY A 129 10.88 7.51 -12.04
CA GLY A 129 9.87 6.50 -11.72
C GLY A 129 9.60 5.53 -12.87
N SER A 130 9.31 6.06 -14.06
CA SER A 130 9.08 5.24 -15.27
C SER A 130 10.30 4.40 -15.66
N VAL A 131 11.51 4.96 -15.52
CA VAL A 131 12.78 4.23 -15.78
C VAL A 131 12.93 3.02 -14.85
N VAL A 132 12.67 3.19 -13.56
CA VAL A 132 12.81 2.11 -12.57
C VAL A 132 11.75 1.03 -12.77
N ILE A 133 10.52 1.41 -13.14
CA ILE A 133 9.46 0.44 -13.47
C ILE A 133 9.83 -0.36 -14.72
N ALA A 134 10.43 0.29 -15.74
CA ALA A 134 10.93 -0.41 -16.92
C ALA A 134 12.03 -1.42 -16.57
N LEU A 135 12.94 -1.10 -15.64
CA LEU A 135 13.93 -2.09 -15.14
C LEU A 135 13.26 -3.28 -14.45
N LEU A 136 12.22 -3.04 -13.65
CA LEU A 136 11.47 -4.10 -12.97
C LEU A 136 10.70 -4.99 -13.97
N SER A 137 10.17 -4.44 -15.06
CA SER A 137 9.46 -5.23 -16.07
C SER A 137 10.40 -6.12 -16.90
N LEU A 138 11.70 -5.81 -16.98
CA LEU A 138 12.71 -6.65 -17.64
C LEU A 138 13.01 -7.94 -16.87
N ILE A 139 12.86 -7.93 -15.54
CA ILE A 139 13.09 -9.11 -14.68
C ILE A 139 11.81 -9.87 -14.34
N GLU A 140 10.65 -9.30 -14.65
CA GLU A 140 9.35 -9.89 -14.34
C GLU A 140 9.18 -11.25 -15.01
N GLY A 141 8.79 -12.26 -14.23
CA GLY A 141 8.41 -13.57 -14.74
C GLY A 141 9.52 -14.41 -15.39
N ARG A 142 10.79 -14.00 -15.30
CA ARG A 142 11.92 -14.75 -15.85
C ARG A 142 12.32 -15.91 -14.92
N THR A 143 12.56 -17.07 -15.53
CA THR A 143 13.14 -18.24 -14.86
C THR A 143 14.64 -18.38 -15.11
N ASP A 144 15.16 -17.70 -16.14
CA ASP A 144 16.58 -17.64 -16.45
C ASP A 144 17.31 -16.46 -15.79
N ALA A 145 18.63 -16.52 -15.88
CA ALA A 145 19.55 -15.55 -15.31
C ALA A 145 20.02 -14.48 -16.31
N ILE A 146 19.62 -14.54 -17.59
CA ILE A 146 20.33 -13.82 -18.67
C ILE A 146 20.29 -12.30 -18.47
N ILE A 147 19.09 -11.76 -18.21
CA ILE A 147 18.91 -10.34 -17.98
C ILE A 147 19.40 -9.96 -16.58
N HIS A 148 19.22 -10.83 -15.59
CA HIS A 148 19.71 -10.61 -14.23
C HIS A 148 21.23 -10.38 -14.21
N ASP A 149 22.02 -11.25 -14.87
CA ASP A 149 23.48 -11.14 -14.94
C ASP A 149 23.94 -9.85 -15.65
N ARG A 150 23.23 -9.45 -16.71
CA ARG A 150 23.48 -8.19 -17.42
C ARG A 150 23.22 -6.98 -16.52
N LEU A 151 22.06 -6.93 -15.87
CA LEU A 151 21.72 -5.83 -14.96
C LEU A 151 22.71 -5.73 -13.80
N VAL A 152 23.15 -6.86 -13.25
CA VAL A 152 24.17 -6.88 -12.19
C VAL A 152 25.51 -6.33 -12.68
N THR A 153 25.91 -6.64 -13.90
CA THR A 153 27.20 -6.22 -14.45
C THR A 153 27.20 -4.76 -14.89
N GLU A 154 26.07 -4.29 -15.43
CA GLU A 154 26.00 -3.02 -16.16
C GLU A 154 25.34 -1.87 -15.35
N LEU A 155 24.50 -2.15 -14.34
CA LEU A 155 23.88 -1.10 -13.53
C LEU A 155 24.88 -0.46 -12.56
N ASN A 156 24.80 0.86 -12.42
CA ASN A 156 25.55 1.61 -11.43
C ASN A 156 24.84 1.58 -10.07
N PHE A 157 25.23 0.64 -9.20
CA PHE A 157 24.67 0.52 -7.86
C PHE A 157 24.94 1.73 -6.94
N ASP A 158 26.05 2.46 -7.15
CA ASP A 158 26.34 3.66 -6.37
C ASP A 158 25.30 4.75 -6.68
N THR A 159 24.95 4.96 -7.97
CA THR A 159 23.86 5.85 -8.38
C THR A 159 22.50 5.43 -7.80
N ILE A 160 22.21 4.13 -7.73
CA ILE A 160 20.97 3.63 -7.14
C ILE A 160 20.89 4.00 -5.65
N LYS A 161 21.99 3.82 -4.91
CA LYS A 161 22.07 4.21 -3.50
C LYS A 161 21.88 5.72 -3.32
N ASP A 162 22.53 6.53 -4.15
CA ASP A 162 22.39 7.99 -4.09
C ASP A 162 20.93 8.43 -4.31
N ASN A 163 20.21 7.77 -5.21
CA ASN A 163 18.78 8.03 -5.41
C ASN A 163 17.94 7.61 -4.19
N LEU A 164 18.26 6.49 -3.53
CA LEU A 164 17.58 6.09 -2.29
C LEU A 164 17.80 7.10 -1.16
N VAL A 165 19.04 7.59 -0.99
CA VAL A 165 19.37 8.64 0.00
C VAL A 165 18.56 9.91 -0.29
N GLN A 166 18.48 10.33 -1.55
CA GLN A 166 17.68 11.51 -1.95
C GLN A 166 16.18 11.32 -1.68
N VAL A 167 15.62 10.14 -1.95
CA VAL A 167 14.21 9.84 -1.68
C VAL A 167 13.95 9.82 -0.17
N HIS A 168 14.85 9.28 0.64
CA HIS A 168 14.71 9.26 2.09
C HIS A 168 14.82 10.66 2.70
N ALA A 169 15.79 11.46 2.26
CA ALA A 169 15.90 12.87 2.66
C ALA A 169 14.62 13.66 2.30
N TYR A 170 14.05 13.41 1.11
CA TYR A 170 12.76 13.97 0.73
C TYR A 170 11.63 13.50 1.66
N PHE A 171 11.58 12.21 2.02
CA PHE A 171 10.58 11.67 2.93
C PHE A 171 10.66 12.33 4.31
N LEU A 172 11.87 12.48 4.86
CA LEU A 172 12.09 13.15 6.15
C LEU A 172 11.64 14.62 6.09
N ALA A 173 11.95 15.35 5.01
CA ALA A 173 11.57 16.74 4.85
C ALA A 173 10.07 16.96 4.60
N GLN A 174 9.44 16.11 3.79
CA GLN A 174 8.04 16.27 3.37
C GLN A 174 7.04 15.71 4.40
N TYR A 175 7.42 14.64 5.10
CA TYR A 175 6.51 13.88 5.98
C TYR A 175 6.97 13.81 7.44
N ASP A 176 8.01 14.56 7.83
CA ASP A 176 8.54 14.62 9.20
C ASP A 176 8.87 13.21 9.74
N GLY A 177 9.38 12.33 8.86
CA GLY A 177 9.69 10.93 9.17
C GLY A 177 8.48 10.04 9.49
N THR A 178 7.25 10.52 9.32
CA THR A 178 6.04 9.78 9.69
C THR A 178 5.46 9.02 8.48
N TYR A 179 5.86 7.75 8.35
CA TYR A 179 5.27 6.83 7.37
C TYR A 179 3.99 6.17 7.89
N ASP A 180 3.98 5.74 9.15
CA ASP A 180 2.91 4.89 9.69
C ASP A 180 1.58 5.65 9.82
N GLY A 181 0.55 5.14 9.15
CA GLY A 181 -0.77 5.80 9.11
C GLY A 181 -0.84 7.07 8.24
N ASN A 182 0.22 7.39 7.51
CA ASN A 182 0.23 8.52 6.58
C ASN A 182 -0.08 8.05 5.14
N SER A 183 -1.37 8.06 4.77
CA SER A 183 -1.80 7.63 3.43
C SER A 183 -1.25 8.48 2.28
N ALA A 184 -0.76 9.69 2.53
CA ALA A 184 -0.12 10.49 1.49
C ALA A 184 1.18 9.86 0.97
N CYS A 185 1.87 9.07 1.81
CA CYS A 185 3.10 8.38 1.43
C CYS A 185 2.87 7.29 0.36
N SER A 186 1.70 6.65 0.31
CA SER A 186 1.42 5.62 -0.71
C SER A 186 1.05 6.19 -2.07
N THR A 187 0.57 7.43 -2.12
CA THR A 187 0.22 8.12 -3.37
C THR A 187 1.39 8.91 -3.97
N ASP A 188 2.50 9.04 -3.25
CA ASP A 188 3.66 9.79 -3.69
C ASP A 188 4.50 8.97 -4.69
N ALA A 189 4.56 9.44 -5.94
CA ALA A 189 5.28 8.78 -7.00
C ALA A 189 6.80 8.75 -6.78
N TYR A 190 7.39 9.76 -6.13
CA TYR A 190 8.83 9.81 -5.88
C TYR A 190 9.23 8.87 -4.75
N LEU A 191 8.40 8.77 -3.70
CA LEU A 191 8.61 7.78 -2.64
C LEU A 191 8.41 6.35 -3.18
N THR A 192 7.40 6.15 -4.02
CA THR A 192 7.16 4.87 -4.72
C THR A 192 8.37 4.49 -5.58
N MET A 193 9.00 5.44 -6.28
CA MET A 193 10.23 5.20 -7.04
C MET A 193 11.37 4.71 -6.14
N GLY A 194 11.55 5.29 -4.94
CA GLY A 194 12.54 4.79 -3.97
C GLY A 194 12.26 3.35 -3.52
N PHE A 195 11.00 3.00 -3.25
CA PHE A 195 10.62 1.62 -2.95
C PHE A 195 10.89 0.68 -4.13
N ASN A 196 10.60 1.10 -5.36
CA ASN A 196 10.86 0.31 -6.56
C ASN A 196 12.38 0.09 -6.78
N LEU A 197 13.22 1.08 -6.49
CA LEU A 197 14.68 0.92 -6.50
C LEU A 197 15.13 -0.10 -5.45
N HIS A 198 14.60 -0.01 -4.23
CA HIS A 198 14.90 -1.00 -3.19
C HIS A 198 14.48 -2.41 -3.63
N ILE A 199 13.29 -2.55 -4.21
CA ILE A 199 12.76 -3.83 -4.72
C ILE A 199 13.68 -4.38 -5.82
N LEU A 200 14.11 -3.55 -6.77
CA LEU A 200 15.06 -3.94 -7.81
C LEU A 200 16.35 -4.47 -7.18
N MET A 201 16.91 -3.76 -6.19
CA MET A 201 18.10 -4.22 -5.49
C MET A 201 17.89 -5.56 -4.77
N GLN A 202 16.71 -5.80 -4.19
CA GLN A 202 16.41 -7.07 -3.54
C GLN A 202 16.32 -8.23 -4.54
N HIS A 203 15.71 -8.02 -5.71
CA HIS A 203 15.67 -9.02 -6.77
C HIS A 203 17.08 -9.38 -7.25
N LEU A 204 17.93 -8.39 -7.51
CA LEU A 204 19.31 -8.63 -7.93
C LEU A 204 20.14 -9.31 -6.84
N LYS A 205 19.93 -8.95 -5.56
CA LYS A 205 20.61 -9.59 -4.41
C LYS A 205 20.19 -11.05 -4.21
N GLN A 206 18.92 -11.39 -4.47
CA GLN A 206 18.48 -12.78 -4.43
C GLN A 206 19.14 -13.63 -5.51
N HIS A 207 19.30 -13.06 -6.70
CA HIS A 207 19.96 -13.73 -7.82
C HIS A 207 21.45 -13.95 -7.56
N GLN A 208 22.17 -12.89 -7.15
CA GLN A 208 23.60 -12.96 -6.82
C GLN A 208 23.86 -12.47 -5.39
N PRO A 209 23.93 -13.37 -4.38
CA PRO A 209 24.08 -12.99 -2.98
C PRO A 209 25.41 -12.29 -2.67
N GLN A 210 26.42 -12.41 -3.54
CA GLN A 210 27.69 -11.69 -3.43
C GLN A 210 27.49 -10.16 -3.51
N LEU A 211 26.43 -9.68 -4.16
CA LEU A 211 26.06 -8.26 -4.19
C LEU A 211 25.65 -7.73 -2.82
N ALA A 212 25.33 -8.58 -1.84
CA ALA A 212 25.06 -8.15 -0.48
C ALA A 212 26.22 -7.36 0.14
N GLN A 213 27.46 -7.62 -0.30
CA GLN A 213 28.65 -6.88 0.14
C GLN A 213 28.78 -5.52 -0.57
N THR A 214 28.43 -5.45 -1.86
CA THR A 214 28.42 -4.21 -2.66
C THR A 214 27.25 -3.30 -2.30
N VAL A 215 26.12 -3.85 -1.85
CA VAL A 215 24.91 -3.12 -1.43
C VAL A 215 25.10 -2.47 -0.06
N GLN A 216 25.92 -3.05 0.81
CA GLN A 216 26.32 -2.38 2.06
C GLN A 216 27.12 -1.12 1.73
N PRO A 217 26.97 -0.03 2.52
CA PRO A 217 27.72 1.20 2.27
C PRO A 217 29.22 0.89 2.25
N LYS A 218 29.95 1.43 1.27
CA LYS A 218 31.42 1.45 1.32
C LYS A 218 31.77 2.16 2.63
N VAL A 219 32.62 1.55 3.45
CA VAL A 219 33.11 2.12 4.71
C VAL A 219 33.85 3.42 4.42
N GLY A 220 33.10 4.53 4.38
CA GLY A 220 33.60 5.89 4.29
C GLY A 220 34.07 6.37 5.66
N ARG A 221 35.15 7.15 5.70
CA ARG A 221 35.94 7.49 6.89
C ARG A 221 35.28 8.39 7.96
N LEU A 222 33.96 8.56 7.96
CA LEU A 222 33.26 9.42 8.91
C LEU A 222 32.02 8.66 9.46
N GLY A 223 32.07 8.24 10.71
CA GLY A 223 31.04 7.44 11.38
C GLY A 223 29.62 8.07 11.47
N GLN A 224 29.41 9.24 10.87
CA GLN A 224 28.11 9.90 10.77
C GLN A 224 27.33 9.47 9.51
N GLU A 225 28.02 9.06 8.44
CA GLU A 225 27.38 8.49 7.23
C GLU A 225 26.85 7.06 7.47
N MET A 226 27.42 6.33 8.43
CA MET A 226 26.99 4.98 8.78
C MET A 226 25.61 4.96 9.44
N ALA A 227 25.34 5.85 10.40
CA ALA A 227 24.06 5.90 11.10
C ALA A 227 22.90 6.24 10.15
N ASP A 228 23.10 7.22 9.27
CA ASP A 228 22.08 7.65 8.29
C ASP A 228 21.86 6.59 7.19
N SER A 229 22.92 5.89 6.77
CA SER A 229 22.80 4.78 5.80
C SER A 229 22.15 3.52 6.39
N ASP A 230 22.38 3.21 7.66
CA ASP A 230 21.75 2.06 8.33
C ASP A 230 20.26 2.35 8.60
N ASP A 231 19.93 3.56 9.02
CA ASP A 231 18.54 4.01 9.21
C ASP A 231 17.77 4.01 7.88
N LEU A 232 18.41 4.46 6.78
CA LEU A 232 17.88 4.36 5.42
C LEU A 232 17.56 2.92 5.02
N HIS A 233 18.51 2.00 5.19
CA HIS A 233 18.32 0.60 4.79
C HIS A 233 17.19 -0.03 5.60
N LYS A 234 17.19 0.22 6.91
CA LYS A 234 16.16 -0.24 7.83
C LYS A 234 14.78 0.30 7.47
N PHE A 235 14.68 1.59 7.10
CA PHE A 235 13.42 2.18 6.64
C PHE A 235 12.85 1.42 5.44
N PHE A 236 13.60 1.26 4.36
CA PHE A 236 13.08 0.57 3.17
C PHE A 236 12.82 -0.92 3.44
N GLN A 237 13.66 -1.58 4.24
CA GLN A 237 13.50 -2.99 4.59
C GLN A 237 12.25 -3.23 5.46
N ASP A 238 12.02 -2.41 6.50
CA ASP A 238 10.89 -2.55 7.42
C ASP A 238 9.55 -2.20 6.73
N LYS A 239 9.59 -1.36 5.69
CA LYS A 239 8.40 -0.92 4.94
C LYS A 239 8.18 -1.69 3.64
N CYS A 240 9.04 -2.63 3.28
CA CYS A 240 8.83 -3.54 2.15
C CYS A 240 8.37 -4.93 2.63
N GLY A 241 7.32 -5.44 1.99
CA GLY A 241 6.81 -6.79 2.17
C GLY A 241 7.34 -7.72 1.09
N ARG A 242 7.39 -9.02 1.42
CA ARG A 242 7.69 -10.10 0.48
C ARG A 242 6.63 -11.18 0.61
N VAL A 243 6.11 -11.64 -0.52
CA VAL A 243 5.23 -12.82 -0.61
C VAL A 243 5.79 -13.80 -1.62
N GLU A 244 5.47 -15.07 -1.42
CA GLU A 244 5.84 -16.15 -2.32
C GLU A 244 4.57 -16.68 -2.98
N ILE A 245 4.58 -16.70 -4.31
CA ILE A 245 3.43 -17.06 -5.13
C ILE A 245 3.85 -18.22 -6.03
N LEU A 246 3.03 -19.27 -6.08
CA LEU A 246 3.18 -20.32 -7.09
C LEU A 246 2.64 -19.78 -8.41
N TRP A 247 3.55 -19.47 -9.34
CA TRP A 247 3.22 -18.95 -10.65
C TRP A 247 3.25 -20.06 -11.70
N ARG A 248 2.31 -20.04 -12.65
CA ARG A 248 2.29 -21.02 -13.75
C ARG A 248 3.39 -20.67 -14.75
N ARG A 249 4.22 -21.65 -15.12
CA ARG A 249 5.21 -21.47 -16.18
C ARG A 249 4.52 -21.22 -17.53
N LEU A 250 4.93 -20.17 -18.24
CA LEU A 250 4.34 -19.77 -19.52
C LEU A 250 4.80 -20.64 -20.70
N ASP A 251 5.88 -21.39 -20.52
CA ASP A 251 6.48 -22.26 -21.55
C ASP A 251 5.83 -23.64 -21.63
N ALA A 252 4.91 -23.97 -20.71
CA ALA A 252 4.17 -25.21 -20.77
C ALA A 252 3.17 -25.11 -21.94
N ASP A 253 3.46 -25.84 -23.03
CA ASP A 253 2.51 -26.08 -24.11
C ASP A 253 1.13 -26.36 -23.50
N ASP A 254 0.10 -25.67 -23.99
CA ASP A 254 -1.30 -25.73 -23.52
C ASP A 254 -1.88 -27.17 -23.55
N ASN A 255 -1.16 -28.11 -24.16
CA ASN A 255 -1.47 -29.53 -24.30
C ASN A 255 -0.63 -30.48 -23.42
N SER A 256 0.30 -29.97 -22.61
CA SER A 256 1.09 -30.79 -21.67
C SER A 256 0.44 -30.76 -20.27
N ASP A 257 0.07 -31.93 -19.74
CA ASP A 257 -0.50 -32.09 -18.38
C ASP A 257 0.55 -31.82 -17.28
N ASP A 258 1.77 -31.44 -17.66
CA ASP A 258 2.86 -31.09 -16.76
C ASP A 258 2.72 -29.64 -16.28
N ARG A 259 1.84 -29.46 -15.29
CA ARG A 259 1.64 -28.18 -14.60
C ARG A 259 2.82 -27.88 -13.69
N THR A 260 3.99 -27.58 -14.26
CA THR A 260 5.13 -27.07 -13.50
C THR A 260 4.82 -25.65 -13.01
N HIS A 261 4.79 -25.48 -11.69
CA HIS A 261 4.62 -24.17 -11.05
C HIS A 261 5.96 -23.75 -10.48
N ASP A 262 6.36 -22.51 -10.78
CA ASP A 262 7.59 -21.93 -10.27
C ASP A 262 7.25 -21.03 -9.07
N LEU A 263 8.07 -21.11 -8.01
CA LEU A 263 7.91 -20.26 -6.83
C LEU A 263 8.52 -18.89 -7.12
N VAL A 264 7.67 -17.88 -7.28
CA VAL A 264 8.08 -16.50 -7.56
C VAL A 264 7.99 -15.67 -6.30
N HIS A 265 9.02 -14.87 -6.09
CA HIS A 265 9.10 -13.93 -4.98
C HIS A 265 8.61 -12.56 -5.44
N MET A 266 7.57 -12.04 -4.81
CA MET A 266 7.03 -10.72 -5.13
C MET A 266 7.25 -9.77 -3.96
N TYR A 267 7.93 -8.66 -4.24
CA TYR A 267 8.11 -7.59 -3.28
C TYR A 267 7.14 -6.46 -3.56
N PHE A 268 6.69 -5.79 -2.49
CA PHE A 268 5.82 -4.63 -2.60
C PHE A 268 6.02 -3.69 -1.41
N PRO A 269 5.87 -2.37 -1.58
CA PRO A 269 5.81 -1.46 -0.44
C PRO A 269 4.54 -1.74 0.38
N VAL A 270 4.70 -1.94 1.68
CA VAL A 270 3.58 -2.14 2.60
C VAL A 270 2.85 -0.82 2.77
N HIS A 271 1.56 -0.78 2.44
CA HIS A 271 0.77 0.45 2.53
C HIS A 271 0.81 1.06 3.95
N PRO A 272 0.95 2.39 4.13
CA PRO A 272 1.03 3.08 5.41
C PRO A 272 -0.03 2.71 6.45
N ILE A 273 -1.29 2.53 6.00
CA ILE A 273 -2.41 2.13 6.87
C ILE A 273 -2.18 0.76 7.51
N CYS A 274 -1.33 -0.08 6.90
CA CYS A 274 -1.07 -1.42 7.40
C CYS A 274 -0.34 -1.44 8.72
N PHE A 275 0.42 -0.39 9.01
CA PHE A 275 1.10 -0.19 10.29
C PHE A 275 0.14 0.24 11.41
N CYS A 276 -1.11 0.62 11.08
CA CYS A 276 -2.15 0.96 12.06
C CYS A 276 -2.89 -0.27 12.64
N LEU A 277 -2.47 -1.49 12.27
CA LEU A 277 -3.07 -2.72 12.76
C LEU A 277 -2.61 -3.01 14.20
N THR A 278 -3.54 -2.94 15.15
CA THR A 278 -3.23 -3.17 16.57
C THR A 278 -2.95 -4.64 16.88
N GLU A 279 -2.08 -4.89 17.86
CA GLU A 279 -1.83 -6.23 18.41
C GLU A 279 -3.11 -6.90 18.95
N ARG A 280 -4.06 -6.12 19.46
CA ARG A 280 -5.37 -6.64 19.89
C ARG A 280 -6.17 -7.20 18.72
N SER A 281 -6.19 -6.51 17.57
CA SER A 281 -6.86 -6.99 16.36
C SER A 281 -6.16 -8.22 15.79
N LYS A 282 -4.82 -8.28 15.82
CA LYS A 282 -4.04 -9.47 15.42
C LYS A 282 -4.34 -10.68 16.32
N ALA A 283 -4.32 -10.50 17.64
CA ALA A 283 -4.62 -11.55 18.60
C ALA A 283 -6.06 -12.05 18.46
N ARG A 284 -7.02 -11.13 18.27
CA ARG A 284 -8.42 -11.48 17.98
C ARG A 284 -8.53 -12.31 16.72
N LEU A 285 -7.89 -11.89 15.63
CA LEU A 285 -7.90 -12.64 14.37
C LEU A 285 -7.32 -14.05 14.57
N LYS A 286 -6.16 -14.17 15.20
CA LYS A 286 -5.50 -15.46 15.47
C LYS A 286 -6.38 -16.40 16.30
N ALA A 287 -7.09 -15.88 17.30
CA ALA A 287 -7.96 -16.67 18.17
C ALA A 287 -9.29 -17.08 17.50
N THR A 288 -9.75 -16.34 16.49
CA THR A 288 -11.08 -16.54 15.91
C THR A 288 -11.06 -17.24 14.55
N ILE A 289 -9.90 -17.36 13.89
CA ILE A 289 -9.77 -18.10 12.62
C ILE A 289 -10.07 -19.57 12.84
N ASN A 290 -10.88 -20.15 11.96
CA ASN A 290 -11.15 -21.58 11.96
C ASN A 290 -9.89 -22.37 11.55
N THR A 291 -9.28 -23.08 12.50
CA THR A 291 -8.11 -23.94 12.27
C THR A 291 -8.48 -25.39 11.98
N ASP A 292 -9.73 -25.78 12.17
CA ASP A 292 -10.12 -27.18 12.30
C ASP A 292 -10.46 -27.83 10.95
N GLY A 293 -10.60 -27.02 9.89
CA GLY A 293 -11.03 -27.44 8.55
C GLY A 293 -9.95 -27.45 7.47
N GLY A 294 -8.74 -27.98 7.71
CA GLY A 294 -7.69 -28.04 6.68
C GLY A 294 -7.22 -26.67 6.12
N GLY A 295 -6.26 -26.67 5.20
CA GLY A 295 -5.61 -25.44 4.71
C GLY A 295 -6.54 -24.50 3.92
N THR A 296 -7.49 -25.05 3.15
CA THR A 296 -8.36 -24.27 2.26
C THR A 296 -9.47 -23.53 3.02
N SER A 297 -10.05 -24.13 4.07
CA SER A 297 -11.07 -23.48 4.91
C SER A 297 -10.47 -22.34 5.74
N LYS A 298 -9.25 -22.54 6.26
CA LYS A 298 -8.51 -21.51 7.00
C LYS A 298 -8.27 -20.26 6.14
N LEU A 299 -7.82 -20.46 4.90
CA LEU A 299 -7.54 -19.37 3.97
C LEU A 299 -8.84 -18.64 3.56
N ALA A 300 -9.91 -19.38 3.30
CA ALA A 300 -11.21 -18.81 2.98
C ALA A 300 -11.79 -17.97 4.14
N ASP A 301 -11.69 -18.46 5.38
CA ASP A 301 -12.14 -17.72 6.57
C ASP A 301 -11.29 -16.46 6.78
N PHE A 302 -9.97 -16.54 6.60
CA PHE A 302 -9.07 -15.39 6.66
C PHE A 302 -9.47 -14.28 5.68
N PHE A 303 -9.65 -14.61 4.40
CA PHE A 303 -10.08 -13.64 3.38
C PHE A 303 -11.46 -13.05 3.66
N SER A 304 -12.37 -13.84 4.23
CA SER A 304 -13.71 -13.36 4.57
C SER A 304 -13.73 -12.26 5.64
N ARG A 305 -12.67 -12.17 6.46
CA ARG A 305 -12.52 -11.22 7.57
C ARG A 305 -11.63 -10.02 7.23
N MET A 306 -10.87 -10.09 6.14
CA MET A 306 -10.00 -8.99 5.70
C MET A 306 -10.71 -7.64 5.56
N PRO A 307 -11.93 -7.52 5.00
CA PRO A 307 -12.60 -6.22 4.86
C PRO A 307 -12.82 -5.50 6.20
N THR A 308 -13.15 -6.26 7.26
CA THR A 308 -13.28 -5.73 8.61
C THR A 308 -11.96 -5.17 9.12
N LEU A 309 -10.87 -5.93 8.97
CA LEU A 309 -9.54 -5.50 9.40
C LEU A 309 -9.06 -4.26 8.65
N LEU A 310 -9.25 -4.21 7.33
CA LEU A 310 -8.89 -3.04 6.52
C LEU A 310 -9.62 -1.79 7.00
N HIS A 311 -10.90 -1.90 7.33
CA HIS A 311 -11.67 -0.78 7.86
C HIS A 311 -11.19 -0.34 9.25
N GLU A 312 -10.83 -1.28 10.13
CA GLU A 312 -10.21 -0.96 11.43
C GLU A 312 -8.90 -0.20 11.26
N MET A 313 -8.07 -0.63 10.31
CA MET A 313 -6.77 -0.02 10.01
C MET A 313 -6.93 1.39 9.43
N GLU A 314 -7.87 1.58 8.51
CA GLU A 314 -8.22 2.89 7.96
C GLU A 314 -8.75 3.83 9.05
N TYR A 315 -9.64 3.34 9.92
CA TYR A 315 -10.17 4.12 11.04
C TYR A 315 -9.05 4.56 12.00
N HIS A 316 -8.15 3.65 12.38
CA HIS A 316 -6.99 4.01 13.20
C HIS A 316 -6.06 5.01 12.52
N SER A 317 -5.85 4.87 11.20
CA SER A 317 -5.08 5.83 10.41
C SER A 317 -5.66 7.25 10.50
N GLN A 318 -6.97 7.39 10.33
CA GLN A 318 -7.66 8.68 10.45
C GLN A 318 -7.61 9.24 11.88
N LEU A 319 -7.59 8.36 12.88
CA LEU A 319 -7.47 8.75 14.28
C LEU A 319 -6.07 9.31 14.59
N LEU A 320 -5.02 8.67 14.06
CA LEU A 320 -3.63 9.09 14.27
C LEU A 320 -3.34 10.48 13.71
N GLN A 321 -4.04 10.89 12.64
CA GLN A 321 -3.95 12.24 12.07
C GLN A 321 -4.43 13.34 13.05
N ARG A 322 -5.24 12.98 14.06
CA ARG A 322 -5.76 13.94 15.05
C ARG A 322 -4.79 14.06 16.23
N ARG A 323 -3.86 15.01 16.15
CA ARG A 323 -2.77 15.27 17.14
C ARG A 323 -3.19 15.26 18.62
N LEU A 324 -4.37 15.79 18.96
CA LEU A 324 -4.86 15.81 20.35
C LEU A 324 -5.22 14.41 20.86
N ILE A 325 -5.92 13.64 20.03
CA ILE A 325 -6.36 12.30 20.39
C ILE A 325 -5.15 11.37 20.46
N THR A 326 -4.21 11.47 19.53
CA THR A 326 -2.98 10.67 19.54
C THR A 326 -2.15 10.94 20.80
N ARG A 327 -1.96 12.21 21.19
CA ARG A 327 -1.25 12.56 22.44
C ARG A 327 -1.92 11.99 23.69
N LEU A 328 -3.24 12.09 23.77
CA LEU A 328 -4.03 11.54 24.88
C LEU A 328 -4.03 9.99 24.86
N ALA A 329 -4.08 9.39 23.68
CA ALA A 329 -4.08 7.95 23.49
C ALA A 329 -2.79 7.31 23.98
N VAL A 330 -1.63 7.91 23.68
CA VAL A 330 -0.31 7.47 24.17
C VAL A 330 -0.27 7.39 25.69
N HIS A 331 -0.91 8.34 26.38
CA HIS A 331 -0.93 8.40 27.84
C HIS A 331 -2.11 7.63 28.47
N THR A 332 -2.93 6.91 27.70
CA THR A 332 -4.13 6.23 28.22
C THR A 332 -3.80 5.26 29.35
N THR A 333 -2.69 4.52 29.26
CA THR A 333 -2.27 3.59 30.31
C THR A 333 -1.89 4.31 31.60
N SER A 334 -1.15 5.41 31.51
CA SER A 334 -0.80 6.27 32.65
C SER A 334 -2.03 6.94 33.26
N LEU A 335 -2.94 7.46 32.43
CA LEU A 335 -4.20 8.04 32.89
C LEU A 335 -5.08 7.01 33.60
N ARG A 336 -5.14 5.75 33.11
CA ARG A 336 -5.86 4.66 33.81
C ARG A 336 -5.26 4.36 35.18
N LYS A 337 -3.93 4.29 35.29
CA LYS A 337 -3.26 4.10 36.58
C LYS A 337 -3.53 5.28 37.53
N LEU A 338 -3.45 6.51 37.03
CA LEU A 338 -3.76 7.71 37.79
C LEU A 338 -5.20 7.71 38.30
N SER A 339 -6.18 7.34 37.46
CA SER A 339 -7.58 7.16 37.87
C SER A 339 -7.74 6.17 39.01
N PHE A 340 -7.03 5.04 38.92
CA PHE A 340 -7.11 3.98 39.91
C PHE A 340 -6.50 4.42 41.25
N VAL A 341 -5.33 5.07 41.21
CA VAL A 341 -4.66 5.61 42.40
C VAL A 341 -5.50 6.71 43.03
N LEU A 342 -6.08 7.61 42.23
CA LEU A 342 -6.95 8.68 42.72
C LEU A 342 -8.23 8.12 43.36
N ALA A 343 -8.82 7.07 42.78
CA ALA A 343 -9.96 6.37 43.38
C ALA A 343 -9.59 5.70 44.72
N LEU A 344 -8.41 5.07 44.80
CA LEU A 344 -7.93 4.46 46.05
C LEU A 344 -7.69 5.51 47.13
N ALA A 345 -7.09 6.65 46.77
CA ALA A 345 -6.88 7.76 47.68
C ALA A 345 -8.21 8.35 48.16
N LEU A 346 -9.18 8.54 47.28
CA LEU A 346 -10.51 9.04 47.63
C LEU A 346 -11.23 8.10 48.60
N ASN A 347 -11.25 6.79 48.30
CA ASN A 347 -11.83 5.79 49.20
C ASN A 347 -11.07 5.72 50.54
N GLY A 348 -9.75 5.92 50.53
CA GLY A 348 -8.94 6.00 51.75
C GLY A 348 -9.27 7.21 52.61
N VAL A 349 -9.45 8.39 52.00
CA VAL A 349 -9.89 9.61 52.70
C VAL A 349 -11.29 9.40 53.30
N VAL A 350 -12.24 8.85 52.52
CA VAL A 350 -13.60 8.55 53.01
C VAL A 350 -13.56 7.62 54.23
N LEU A 351 -12.74 6.56 54.19
CA LEU A 351 -12.61 5.61 55.30
C LEU A 351 -12.03 6.26 56.56
N MET A 352 -11.02 7.13 56.41
CA MET A 352 -10.42 7.85 57.55
C MET A 352 -11.37 8.90 58.16
N THR A 353 -12.26 9.48 57.34
CA THR A 353 -13.24 10.47 57.79
C THR A 353 -14.56 9.85 58.26
N PHE A 354 -14.71 8.52 58.18
CA PHE A 354 -15.92 7.83 58.56
C PHE A 354 -16.07 7.81 60.10
N ARG A 355 -16.86 8.72 60.65
CA ARG A 355 -17.31 8.67 62.04
C ARG A 355 -18.72 8.11 62.11
N ALA A 356 -18.91 7.08 62.93
CA ALA A 356 -20.24 6.67 63.35
C ALA A 356 -20.81 7.74 64.30
N LEU A 357 -21.98 8.31 63.98
CA LEU A 357 -22.73 9.08 64.96
C LEU A 357 -23.37 8.10 65.95
N ASP A 358 -22.82 8.03 67.17
CA ASP A 358 -23.56 7.52 68.32
C ASP A 358 -24.58 8.58 68.71
N SER A 359 -25.77 8.52 68.12
CA SER A 359 -26.96 9.13 68.71
C SER A 359 -28.19 8.29 68.38
N ASP A 360 -28.84 7.86 69.45
CA ASP A 360 -29.88 6.84 69.58
C ASP A 360 -31.24 7.20 68.93
N THR A 361 -31.24 7.76 67.73
CA THR A 361 -32.45 8.02 66.94
C THR A 361 -32.18 7.77 65.46
N ASP A 362 -32.79 6.70 64.96
CA ASP A 362 -32.98 6.24 63.58
C ASP A 362 -31.83 6.46 62.56
N PRO A 363 -31.38 5.40 61.85
CA PRO A 363 -30.31 5.49 60.86
C PRO A 363 -30.85 6.11 59.57
N VAL A 364 -31.06 7.43 59.56
CA VAL A 364 -31.18 8.17 58.30
C VAL A 364 -29.76 8.47 57.85
N VAL A 365 -29.33 7.78 56.80
CA VAL A 365 -28.15 8.12 56.01
C VAL A 365 -28.39 9.52 55.44
N ASP A 366 -28.04 10.56 56.19
CA ASP A 366 -28.32 11.93 55.79
C ASP A 366 -27.28 12.42 54.78
N ILE A 367 -27.49 12.02 53.52
CA ILE A 367 -26.76 12.55 52.36
C ILE A 367 -27.16 14.03 52.10
N ARG A 368 -28.18 14.60 52.78
CA ARG A 368 -28.61 15.98 52.50
C ARG A 368 -27.70 17.07 53.08
N SER A 369 -26.86 16.78 54.07
CA SER A 369 -25.85 17.76 54.53
C SER A 369 -24.67 17.92 53.56
N TYR A 370 -24.54 17.06 52.54
CA TYR A 370 -23.36 16.99 51.68
C TYR A 370 -23.37 17.88 50.41
N VAL A 371 -24.43 18.65 50.13
CA VAL A 371 -24.57 19.31 48.81
C VAL A 371 -24.73 20.84 48.82
N LEU A 372 -25.11 21.52 49.90
CA LEU A 372 -25.21 23.00 49.90
C LEU A 372 -24.74 23.66 51.22
N PRO A 373 -24.12 24.85 51.16
CA PRO A 373 -23.24 25.36 52.21
C PRO A 373 -24.02 26.16 53.25
N ALA A 374 -23.97 25.73 54.50
CA ALA A 374 -24.13 26.63 55.64
C ALA A 374 -23.56 25.94 56.89
N PHE A 375 -22.59 26.62 57.51
CA PHE A 375 -22.08 26.51 58.87
C PHE A 375 -20.56 26.22 58.96
N PRO A 376 -19.79 27.13 59.60
CA PRO A 376 -18.34 27.04 59.67
C PRO A 376 -17.91 26.16 60.86
N ASP A 377 -17.22 25.07 60.57
CA ASP A 377 -16.35 24.39 61.54
C ASP A 377 -14.97 24.27 60.91
N ASP A 378 -13.98 24.93 61.51
CA ASP A 378 -12.75 25.41 60.85
C ASP A 378 -11.79 24.27 60.43
N GLY A 379 -12.00 23.05 60.94
CA GLY A 379 -11.21 21.85 60.57
C GLY A 379 -11.85 20.93 59.51
N ASP A 380 -13.17 20.96 59.37
CA ASP A 380 -13.89 20.07 58.44
C ASP A 380 -13.98 20.68 57.02
N SER A 381 -13.90 22.01 56.91
CA SER A 381 -13.97 22.72 55.64
C SER A 381 -12.84 22.37 54.66
N GLU A 382 -11.63 22.14 55.17
CA GLU A 382 -10.46 21.79 54.35
C GLU A 382 -10.57 20.37 53.78
N ILE A 383 -11.02 19.41 54.61
CA ILE A 383 -11.22 18.02 54.20
C ILE A 383 -12.33 17.93 53.14
N HIS A 384 -13.42 18.67 53.33
CA HIS A 384 -14.51 18.76 52.34
C HIS A 384 -14.06 19.41 51.03
N ALA A 385 -13.22 20.45 51.08
CA ALA A 385 -12.63 21.05 49.89
C ALA A 385 -11.72 20.07 49.14
N VAL A 386 -10.87 19.34 49.86
CA VAL A 386 -9.97 18.32 49.29
C VAL A 386 -10.78 17.18 48.65
N LEU A 387 -11.82 16.67 49.30
CA LEU A 387 -12.69 15.62 48.75
C LEU A 387 -13.41 16.09 47.47
N ARG A 388 -13.88 17.34 47.44
CA ARG A 388 -14.52 17.94 46.27
C ARG A 388 -13.54 18.11 45.11
N ILE A 389 -12.31 18.56 45.38
CA ILE A 389 -11.27 18.71 44.34
C ILE A 389 -10.84 17.34 43.80
N LEU A 390 -10.52 16.37 44.66
CA LEU A 390 -10.13 15.02 44.23
C LEU A 390 -11.27 14.32 43.48
N GLY A 391 -12.51 14.45 43.95
CA GLY A 391 -13.71 13.90 43.31
C GLY A 391 -13.97 14.52 41.93
N THR A 392 -13.86 15.85 41.79
CA THR A 392 -14.02 16.52 40.49
C THR A 392 -12.90 16.14 39.51
N CYS A 393 -11.65 16.08 39.96
CA CYS A 393 -10.54 15.57 39.17
C CYS A 393 -10.78 14.12 38.70
N GLN A 394 -11.30 13.26 39.57
CA GLN A 394 -11.63 11.87 39.24
C GLN A 394 -12.74 11.79 38.19
N VAL A 395 -13.81 12.59 38.32
CA VAL A 395 -14.89 12.63 37.33
C VAL A 395 -14.40 13.11 35.97
N ILE A 396 -13.58 14.19 35.94
CA ILE A 396 -12.98 14.70 34.70
C ILE A 396 -12.12 13.63 34.05
N LEU A 397 -11.26 12.96 34.83
CA LEU A 397 -10.33 11.97 34.31
C LEU A 397 -11.06 10.71 33.81
N CYS A 398 -12.08 10.24 34.53
CA CYS A 398 -12.97 9.17 34.08
C CYS A 398 -13.73 9.55 32.80
N SER A 399 -14.19 10.79 32.68
CA SER A 399 -14.88 11.29 31.49
C SER A 399 -13.94 11.32 30.27
N ILE A 400 -12.70 11.78 30.45
CA ILE A 400 -11.67 11.74 29.41
C ILE A 400 -11.38 10.30 28.99
N LEU A 401 -11.18 9.39 29.95
CA LEU A 401 -10.94 7.96 29.67
C LEU A 401 -12.13 7.30 28.96
N PHE A 402 -13.36 7.66 29.33
CA PHE A 402 -14.57 7.17 28.66
C PHE A 402 -14.64 7.65 27.22
N VAL A 403 -14.39 8.94 26.98
CA VAL A 403 -14.35 9.50 25.61
C VAL A 403 -13.26 8.84 24.78
N LEU A 404 -12.05 8.67 25.32
CA LEU A 404 -10.95 7.97 24.63
C LEU A 404 -11.30 6.51 24.33
N TYR A 405 -11.91 5.80 25.28
CA TYR A 405 -12.37 4.44 25.07
C TYR A 405 -13.48 4.35 24.01
N ALA A 406 -14.46 5.25 24.06
CA ALA A 406 -15.54 5.33 23.10
C ALA A 406 -15.00 5.60 21.70
N VAL A 407 -14.10 6.56 21.54
CA VAL A 407 -13.48 6.88 20.26
C VAL A 407 -12.65 5.70 19.73
N HIS A 408 -11.85 5.04 20.57
CA HIS A 408 -10.99 3.94 20.11
C HIS A 408 -11.76 2.61 19.90
N THR A 409 -12.83 2.35 20.64
CA THR A 409 -13.45 1.02 20.74
C THR A 409 -14.87 0.97 20.19
N ALA A 410 -15.64 2.07 20.25
CA ALA A 410 -17.03 2.05 19.80
C ALA A 410 -17.16 1.90 18.27
N PRO A 411 -16.39 2.62 17.43
CA PRO A 411 -16.49 2.48 15.97
C PRO A 411 -16.21 1.06 15.47
N PRO A 412 -15.13 0.34 15.86
CA PRO A 412 -14.93 -1.03 15.38
C PRO A 412 -16.05 -1.98 15.85
N LEU A 413 -16.56 -1.85 17.08
CA LEU A 413 -17.65 -2.69 17.59
C LEU A 413 -19.01 -2.44 16.93
N VAL A 414 -19.33 -1.16 16.65
CA VAL A 414 -20.57 -0.78 15.98
C VAL A 414 -20.52 -1.19 14.51
N MET A 415 -19.36 -1.02 13.87
CA MET A 415 -19.18 -1.34 12.46
C MET A 415 -19.13 -2.84 12.18
N ASP A 416 -18.57 -3.65 13.08
CA ASP A 416 -18.67 -5.12 12.99
C ASP A 416 -20.14 -5.57 12.90
N ARG A 417 -20.99 -5.01 13.78
CA ARG A 417 -22.42 -5.31 13.79
C ARG A 417 -23.13 -4.75 12.56
N TRP A 418 -22.77 -3.56 12.11
CA TRP A 418 -23.37 -2.94 10.93
C TRP A 418 -23.01 -3.69 9.64
N TYR A 419 -21.74 -4.08 9.47
CA TYR A 419 -21.28 -4.85 8.32
C TYR A 419 -21.89 -6.26 8.30
N GLN A 420 -21.99 -6.93 9.45
CA GLN A 420 -22.70 -8.21 9.55
C GLN A 420 -24.19 -8.06 9.17
N ARG A 421 -24.86 -7.00 9.62
CA ARG A 421 -26.24 -6.71 9.23
C ARG A 421 -26.39 -6.43 7.75
N LYS A 422 -25.49 -5.62 7.15
CA LYS A 422 -25.51 -5.32 5.72
C LYS A 422 -25.20 -6.56 4.87
N LYS A 423 -24.27 -7.41 5.30
CA LYS A 423 -23.99 -8.71 4.66
C LYS A 423 -25.21 -9.63 4.72
N LEU A 424 -25.90 -9.70 5.86
CA LEU A 424 -27.15 -10.46 6.01
C LEU A 424 -28.26 -9.90 5.11
N GLN A 425 -28.41 -8.58 5.02
CA GLN A 425 -29.37 -7.93 4.13
C GLN A 425 -29.06 -8.21 2.65
N LEU A 426 -27.79 -8.13 2.24
CA LEU A 426 -27.35 -8.46 0.87
C LEU A 426 -27.55 -9.94 0.54
N LEU A 427 -27.33 -10.84 1.50
CA LEU A 427 -27.62 -12.27 1.33
C LEU A 427 -29.13 -12.55 1.24
N GLN A 428 -29.94 -11.84 2.02
CA GLN A 428 -31.40 -11.89 1.93
C GLN A 428 -31.90 -11.33 0.59
N HIS A 429 -31.26 -10.30 0.04
CA HIS A 429 -31.62 -9.70 -1.25
C HIS A 429 -31.11 -10.52 -2.47
N LYS A 430 -30.04 -11.31 -2.31
CA LYS A 430 -29.57 -12.26 -3.34
C LYS A 430 -30.35 -13.57 -3.40
N ARG A 431 -31.08 -13.94 -2.33
CA ARG A 431 -31.99 -15.11 -2.32
C ARG A 431 -33.14 -15.01 -3.35
N PRO A 432 -33.87 -13.88 -3.49
CA PRO A 432 -34.91 -13.77 -4.52
C PRO A 432 -34.32 -13.75 -5.93
N LEU A 433 -33.13 -13.15 -6.16
CA LEU A 433 -32.49 -13.18 -7.49
C LEU A 433 -32.04 -14.58 -7.92
N ARG A 434 -31.51 -15.40 -6.99
CA ARG A 434 -31.21 -16.81 -7.29
C ARG A 434 -32.45 -17.65 -7.53
N ALA A 435 -33.55 -17.38 -6.82
CA ALA A 435 -34.83 -18.04 -7.04
C ALA A 435 -35.46 -17.64 -8.38
N VAL A 436 -35.36 -16.36 -8.77
CA VAL A 436 -35.86 -15.84 -10.05
C VAL A 436 -35.03 -16.36 -11.24
N VAL A 437 -33.70 -16.39 -11.12
CA VAL A 437 -32.81 -16.96 -12.15
C VAL A 437 -33.02 -18.48 -12.26
N ALA A 438 -33.17 -19.19 -11.13
CA ALA A 438 -33.48 -20.62 -11.15
C ALA A 438 -34.87 -20.91 -11.74
N SER A 439 -35.88 -20.04 -11.52
CA SER A 439 -37.18 -20.17 -12.15
C SER A 439 -37.15 -19.86 -13.65
N HIS A 440 -36.35 -18.89 -14.09
CA HIS A 440 -36.19 -18.61 -15.53
C HIS A 440 -35.49 -19.76 -16.27
N VAL A 441 -34.43 -20.33 -15.70
CA VAL A 441 -33.72 -21.50 -16.26
C VAL A 441 -34.62 -22.75 -16.27
N ALA A 442 -35.52 -22.91 -15.30
CA ALA A 442 -36.48 -24.01 -15.27
C ALA A 442 -37.65 -23.85 -16.26
N ILE A 443 -37.98 -22.62 -16.68
CA ILE A 443 -39.01 -22.33 -17.69
C ILE A 443 -38.45 -22.54 -19.11
N GLU A 444 -37.18 -22.19 -19.34
CA GLU A 444 -36.53 -22.35 -20.65
C GLU A 444 -36.32 -23.82 -21.02
N ASN A 445 -36.10 -24.69 -20.03
CA ASN A 445 -36.00 -26.16 -20.22
C ASN A 445 -37.35 -26.89 -20.39
N ARG A 446 -38.49 -26.19 -20.46
CA ARG A 446 -39.83 -26.80 -20.67
C ARG A 446 -40.38 -26.68 -22.09
N PHE A 447 -39.68 -26.01 -23.01
CA PHE A 447 -40.03 -26.05 -24.42
C PHE A 447 -39.22 -27.14 -25.14
N PRO A 448 -39.85 -28.22 -25.64
CA PRO A 448 -39.15 -29.20 -26.45
C PRO A 448 -38.69 -28.53 -27.75
N THR A 449 -37.38 -28.47 -27.96
CA THR A 449 -36.78 -28.15 -29.25
C THR A 449 -37.32 -29.14 -30.28
N ALA A 450 -38.08 -28.63 -31.25
CA ALA A 450 -38.60 -29.42 -32.36
C ALA A 450 -37.43 -30.03 -33.14
N ASP A 451 -37.40 -31.35 -33.13
CA ASP A 451 -36.49 -32.20 -33.86
C ASP A 451 -36.70 -31.96 -35.37
N THR A 452 -35.71 -31.39 -36.05
CA THR A 452 -35.68 -31.31 -37.52
C THR A 452 -34.50 -32.14 -38.02
N ARG A 453 -34.72 -33.46 -38.08
CA ARG A 453 -34.00 -34.31 -39.03
C ARG A 453 -34.44 -33.93 -40.44
N HIS A 454 -33.51 -33.39 -41.22
CA HIS A 454 -33.56 -33.45 -42.67
C HIS A 454 -32.40 -34.31 -43.14
N ASP A 455 -32.75 -35.54 -43.52
CA ASP A 455 -32.03 -36.33 -44.50
C ASP A 455 -31.81 -35.50 -45.76
N HIS A 456 -30.60 -35.52 -46.31
CA HIS A 456 -30.44 -35.62 -47.75
C HIS A 456 -29.08 -36.20 -48.12
N HIS A 457 -29.16 -37.39 -48.72
CA HIS A 457 -28.18 -37.98 -49.63
C HIS A 457 -27.55 -36.97 -50.60
N LYS A 458 -26.22 -36.94 -50.67
CA LYS A 458 -25.43 -37.46 -51.80
C LYS A 458 -23.95 -37.53 -51.45
#